data_AF-A0A605R098-F1
#
_entry.id   AF-A0A605R098-F1
#
_cell.length_a   1.000
_cell.length_b   1.000
_cell.length_c   1.000
_cell.angle_alpha   90.00
_cell.angle_beta   90.00
_cell.angle_gamma   90.00
#
_symmetry.space_group_name_H-M   'P 1'
#
loop_
_entity.id
_entity.type
_entity.pdbx_description
1 polymer ?
#
loop_
_entity_poly.entity_id
_entity_poly.type
_entity_poly.pdbx_seq_one_letter_code
_entity_poly.pdbx_strand_id
1 'polypeptide(L)'
;VVRLTNGHDEHLIPMLTDALEDTSAPKKFIIVHLLGNHKPYHNYDAEDKYALPGAEEYDLTIHKTDRIVSSLFNDVEKHSKNYIFLYTSDHGEVVNKGHGLMKGKDQWYIPFLYKSTNDKFDCAFIEQFRNKDGWLSGLMNKYILSRLIGYTLDKNFVNKEMNNDRVKAANEKPVLFKDTE
;
A
#
# COMPACT_ATOMS: atom_id res chain seq x y z
N VAL A 1 -7.89 11.17 13.01
CA VAL A 1 -7.07 10.20 12.26
C VAL A 1 -6.69 9.11 13.24
N VAL A 2 -6.89 7.84 12.89
CA VAL A 2 -6.51 6.68 13.70
C VAL A 2 -5.29 6.03 13.05
N ARG A 3 -4.28 5.66 13.85
CA ARG A 3 -3.05 5.01 13.36
C ARG A 3 -2.85 3.72 14.12
N LEU A 4 -2.79 2.61 13.39
CA LEU A 4 -2.67 1.27 13.93
C LEU A 4 -1.33 0.69 13.49
N THR A 5 -0.55 0.20 14.45
CA THR A 5 0.75 -0.44 14.22
C THR A 5 0.96 -1.51 15.27
N ASN A 6 1.54 -2.63 14.87
CA ASN A 6 1.88 -3.74 15.74
C ASN A 6 3.05 -4.51 15.12
N GLY A 7 3.84 -5.19 15.94
CA GLY A 7 4.91 -6.07 15.45
C GLY A 7 4.40 -7.38 14.85
N HIS A 8 3.13 -7.71 15.08
CA HIS A 8 2.44 -8.86 14.50
C HIS A 8 1.17 -8.39 13.80
N ASP A 9 1.10 -8.61 12.49
CA ASP A 9 0.08 -8.02 11.63
C ASP A 9 -1.34 -8.52 11.96
N GLU A 10 -1.49 -9.74 12.49
CA GLU A 10 -2.77 -10.29 12.92
C GLU A 10 -3.43 -9.50 14.05
N HIS A 11 -2.64 -8.83 14.90
CA HIS A 11 -3.18 -7.99 15.97
C HIS A 11 -3.78 -6.68 15.42
N LEU A 12 -3.48 -6.30 14.18
CA LEU A 12 -4.06 -5.11 13.56
C LEU A 12 -5.53 -5.31 13.20
N ILE A 13 -5.98 -6.56 13.04
CA ILE A 13 -7.38 -6.89 12.74
C ILE A 13 -8.30 -6.46 13.90
N PRO A 14 -8.14 -6.96 15.15
CA PRO A 14 -8.99 -6.50 16.24
C PRO A 14 -8.82 -5.00 16.54
N MET A 15 -7.62 -4.44 16.38
CA MET A 15 -7.42 -2.98 16.51
C MET A 15 -8.21 -2.18 15.47
N LEU A 16 -8.33 -2.70 14.25
CA LEU A 16 -9.16 -2.10 13.20
C LEU A 16 -10.64 -2.26 13.53
N THR A 17 -11.07 -3.43 14.02
CA THR A 17 -12.45 -3.67 14.46
C THR A 17 -12.86 -2.64 15.52
N ASP A 18 -12.07 -2.47 16.58
CA ASP A 18 -12.32 -1.47 17.63
C ASP A 18 -12.43 -0.06 17.03
N ALA A 19 -11.51 0.28 16.12
CA ALA A 19 -11.51 1.57 15.45
C ALA A 19 -12.71 1.76 14.51
N LEU A 20 -13.31 0.70 13.97
CA LEU A 20 -14.50 0.75 13.11
C LEU A 20 -15.78 0.84 13.95
N GLU A 21 -15.85 0.13 15.08
CA GLU A 21 -17.00 0.12 16.00
C GLU A 21 -17.13 1.42 16.82
N ASP A 22 -16.05 2.18 17.02
CA ASP A 22 -16.09 3.46 17.75
C ASP A 22 -17.07 4.47 17.10
N THR A 23 -18.20 4.76 17.74
CA THR A 23 -19.22 5.65 17.19
C THR A 23 -18.97 7.15 17.47
N SER A 24 -17.86 7.50 18.14
CA SER A 24 -17.55 8.88 18.54
C SER A 24 -17.33 9.84 17.37
N ALA A 25 -16.94 9.32 16.20
CA ALA A 25 -16.65 10.11 15.00
C ALA A 25 -17.41 9.57 13.77
N PRO A 26 -18.21 10.41 13.08
CA PRO A 26 -18.99 9.98 11.91
C PRO A 26 -18.16 9.75 10.64
N LYS A 27 -16.91 10.25 10.61
CA LYS A 27 -15.96 10.07 9.50
C LYS A 27 -14.59 9.75 10.07
N LYS A 28 -13.96 8.71 9.55
CA LYS A 28 -12.66 8.23 10.03
C LYS A 28 -11.67 8.19 8.88
N PHE A 29 -10.44 8.57 9.17
CA PHE A 29 -9.28 8.28 8.34
C PHE A 29 -8.37 7.39 9.18
N ILE A 30 -8.27 6.13 8.79
CA ILE A 30 -7.57 5.06 9.51
C ILE A 30 -6.36 4.64 8.67
N ILE A 31 -5.20 4.59 9.30
CA ILE A 31 -3.95 4.12 8.68
C ILE A 31 -3.53 2.87 9.42
N VAL A 32 -3.38 1.76 8.70
CA VAL A 32 -2.86 0.49 9.21
C VAL A 32 -1.47 0.30 8.63
N HIS A 33 -0.46 0.21 9.49
CA HIS A 33 0.93 0.04 9.08
C HIS A 33 1.39 -1.39 9.39
N LEU A 34 1.57 -2.18 8.33
CA LEU A 34 1.96 -3.59 8.41
C LEU A 34 3.47 -3.75 8.55
N LEU A 35 3.90 -4.84 9.16
CA LEU A 35 5.26 -5.36 9.03
C LEU A 35 5.48 -5.94 7.62
N GLY A 36 4.47 -6.62 7.07
CA GLY A 36 4.47 -7.12 5.70
C GLY A 36 5.65 -8.06 5.41
N ASN A 37 6.33 -7.84 4.30
CA ASN A 37 7.37 -8.73 3.78
C ASN A 37 8.80 -8.36 4.24
N HIS A 38 8.94 -7.62 5.34
CA HIS A 38 10.24 -7.10 5.75
C HIS A 38 11.25 -8.22 6.08
N LYS A 39 12.52 -8.07 5.68
CA LYS A 39 13.62 -8.98 6.02
C LYS A 39 13.83 -9.00 7.55
N PRO A 40 14.03 -10.15 8.24
CA PRO A 40 14.40 -11.49 7.76
C PRO A 40 13.27 -12.41 7.25
N TYR A 41 12.18 -11.90 6.65
CA TYR A 41 11.12 -12.68 6.00
C TYR A 41 10.49 -13.75 6.91
N HIS A 42 10.41 -13.50 8.21
CA HIS A 42 9.82 -14.44 9.18
C HIS A 42 8.36 -14.10 9.53
N ASN A 43 7.75 -13.11 8.87
CA ASN A 43 6.35 -12.74 9.07
C ASN A 43 5.42 -13.68 8.29
N TYR A 44 5.44 -14.96 8.66
CA TYR A 44 4.56 -16.01 8.15
C TYR A 44 4.31 -17.03 9.27
N ASP A 45 3.29 -17.88 9.14
CA ASP A 45 2.97 -18.92 10.11
C ASP A 45 2.80 -20.31 9.47
N ALA A 46 2.32 -21.27 10.26
CA ALA A 46 2.13 -22.65 9.83
C ALA A 46 1.07 -22.80 8.71
N GLU A 47 0.08 -21.90 8.67
CA GLU A 47 -0.95 -21.90 7.62
C GLU A 47 -0.33 -21.55 6.27
N ASP A 48 0.58 -20.59 6.23
CA ASP A 48 1.29 -20.20 5.01
C ASP A 48 2.19 -21.35 4.50
N LYS A 49 2.92 -22.02 5.41
CA LYS A 49 3.74 -23.19 5.07
C LYS A 49 2.92 -24.37 4.56
N TYR A 50 1.72 -24.57 5.13
CA TYR A 50 0.82 -25.63 4.69
C TYR A 50 0.21 -25.32 3.31
N ALA A 51 -0.18 -24.07 3.08
CA ALA A 51 -0.77 -23.62 1.82
C ALA A 51 0.25 -23.64 0.66
N LEU A 52 1.51 -23.29 0.94
CA LEU A 52 2.59 -23.18 -0.04
C LEU A 52 3.80 -24.06 0.33
N PRO A 53 3.66 -25.40 0.25
CA PRO A 53 4.72 -26.31 0.63
C PRO A 53 5.95 -26.14 -0.29
N GLY A 54 7.11 -25.88 0.31
CA GLY A 54 8.38 -25.72 -0.41
C GLY A 54 8.60 -24.33 -1.01
N ALA A 55 7.72 -23.36 -0.73
CA ALA A 55 7.94 -21.96 -1.11
C ALA A 55 9.08 -21.32 -0.29
N GLU A 56 9.75 -20.35 -0.89
CA GLU A 56 10.76 -19.53 -0.23
C GLU A 56 10.14 -18.65 0.87
N GLU A 57 10.92 -18.26 1.87
CA GLU A 57 10.40 -17.50 3.02
C GLU A 57 9.73 -16.19 2.59
N TYR A 58 10.26 -15.50 1.58
CA TYR A 58 9.66 -14.29 1.04
C TYR A 58 8.24 -14.54 0.50
N ASP A 59 8.05 -15.62 -0.25
CA ASP A 59 6.74 -15.99 -0.81
C ASP A 59 5.73 -16.38 0.28
N LEU A 60 6.20 -17.02 1.36
CA LEU A 60 5.38 -17.29 2.54
C LEU A 60 4.90 -15.98 3.20
N THR A 61 5.75 -14.97 3.31
CA THR A 61 5.32 -13.66 3.83
C THR A 61 4.34 -12.95 2.89
N ILE A 62 4.44 -13.16 1.57
CA ILE A 62 3.46 -12.60 0.60
C ILE A 62 2.10 -13.22 0.87
N HIS A 63 2.04 -14.54 1.02
CA HIS A 63 0.81 -15.25 1.36
C HIS A 63 0.22 -14.78 2.70
N LYS A 64 1.04 -14.60 3.75
CA LYS A 64 0.60 -14.01 5.02
C LYS A 64 0.01 -12.62 4.82
N THR A 65 0.71 -11.77 4.07
CA THR A 65 0.28 -10.38 3.80
C THR A 65 -1.04 -10.34 3.05
N ASP A 66 -1.25 -11.22 2.06
CA ASP A 66 -2.53 -11.36 1.35
C ASP A 66 -3.68 -11.72 2.31
N ARG A 67 -3.47 -12.72 3.19
CA ARG A 67 -4.46 -13.09 4.21
C ARG A 67 -4.79 -11.93 5.14
N ILE A 68 -3.79 -11.20 5.62
CA ILE A 68 -3.99 -10.04 6.50
C ILE A 68 -4.77 -8.93 5.77
N VAL A 69 -4.35 -8.54 4.56
CA VAL A 69 -5.03 -7.49 3.78
C VAL A 69 -6.47 -7.88 3.47
N SER A 70 -6.72 -9.15 3.14
CA SER A 70 -8.06 -9.72 2.95
C SER A 70 -8.90 -9.62 4.24
N SER A 71 -8.35 -10.01 5.40
CA SER A 71 -9.04 -9.87 6.69
C SER A 71 -9.38 -8.42 7.02
N LEU A 72 -8.45 -7.49 6.84
CA LEU A 72 -8.68 -6.05 7.06
C LEU A 72 -9.76 -5.51 6.13
N PHE A 73 -9.72 -5.88 4.84
CA PHE A 73 -10.73 -5.49 3.86
C PHE A 73 -12.12 -6.03 4.23
N ASN A 74 -12.22 -7.32 4.53
CA ASN A 74 -13.48 -7.96 4.93
C ASN A 74 -14.06 -7.33 6.20
N ASP A 75 -13.21 -6.94 7.15
CA ASP A 75 -13.65 -6.27 8.37
C ASP A 75 -14.23 -4.88 8.09
N VAL A 76 -13.63 -4.12 7.16
CA VAL A 76 -14.19 -2.86 6.67
C VAL A 76 -15.53 -3.08 5.97
N GLU A 77 -15.66 -4.07 5.08
CA GLU A 77 -16.92 -4.36 4.36
C GLU A 77 -18.06 -4.80 5.27
N LYS A 78 -17.71 -5.49 6.36
CA LYS A 78 -18.65 -5.92 7.40
C LYS A 78 -19.20 -4.73 8.18
N HIS A 79 -18.35 -3.78 8.58
CA HIS A 79 -18.72 -2.68 9.47
C HIS A 79 -19.15 -1.39 8.77
N SER A 80 -18.81 -1.20 7.49
CA SER A 80 -19.19 0.00 6.74
C SER A 80 -19.71 -0.32 5.34
N LYS A 81 -20.77 0.39 4.94
CA LYS A 81 -21.26 0.43 3.55
C LYS A 81 -20.75 1.66 2.77
N ASN A 82 -20.01 2.54 3.43
CA ASN A 82 -19.44 3.74 2.83
C ASN A 82 -17.95 3.81 3.19
N TYR A 83 -17.11 3.28 2.31
CA TYR A 83 -15.67 3.21 2.54
C TYR A 83 -14.86 3.40 1.26
N ILE A 84 -13.61 3.79 1.46
CA ILE A 84 -12.53 3.63 0.50
C ILE A 84 -11.45 2.82 1.19
N PHE A 85 -11.02 1.74 0.57
CA PHE A 85 -9.92 0.90 0.99
C PHE A 85 -8.79 1.05 -0.01
N LEU A 86 -7.59 1.39 0.46
CA LEU A 86 -6.39 1.56 -0.36
C LEU A 86 -5.25 0.82 0.34
N TYR A 87 -4.64 -0.12 -0.37
CA TYR A 87 -3.42 -0.79 0.05
C TYR A 87 -2.30 -0.47 -0.94
N THR A 88 -1.14 -0.14 -0.39
CA THR A 88 0.10 0.08 -1.14
C THR A 88 1.24 -0.35 -0.23
N SER A 89 2.23 -1.02 -0.80
CA SER A 89 3.50 -1.19 -0.10
C SER A 89 4.29 0.12 -0.15
N ASP A 90 5.22 0.30 0.79
CA ASP A 90 6.13 1.45 0.85
C ASP A 90 7.29 1.30 -0.14
N HIS A 91 7.78 0.07 -0.34
CA HIS A 91 8.78 -0.29 -1.36
C HIS A 91 8.68 -1.80 -1.73
N GLY A 92 9.30 -2.18 -2.84
CA GLY A 92 9.48 -3.59 -3.21
C GLY A 92 10.70 -4.20 -2.54
N GLU A 93 11.17 -5.35 -3.00
CA GLU A 93 12.35 -6.01 -2.43
C GLU A 93 13.21 -6.62 -3.54
N VAL A 94 14.54 -6.46 -3.47
CA VAL A 94 15.44 -7.35 -4.20
C VAL A 94 15.65 -8.58 -3.32
N VAL A 95 14.86 -9.63 -3.56
CA VAL A 95 14.79 -10.81 -2.69
C VAL A 95 16.19 -11.33 -2.35
N ASN A 96 16.39 -11.63 -1.07
CA ASN A 96 17.67 -12.04 -0.45
C ASN A 96 18.74 -10.95 -0.34
N LYS A 97 18.65 -9.85 -1.09
CA LYS A 97 19.59 -8.71 -1.01
C LYS A 97 19.08 -7.58 -0.13
N GLY A 98 17.77 -7.30 -0.13
CA GLY A 98 17.18 -6.18 0.60
C GLY A 98 16.63 -5.08 -0.31
N HIS A 99 16.42 -3.91 0.31
CA HIS A 99 16.03 -2.65 -0.33
C HIS A 99 17.00 -1.53 0.12
N GLY A 100 16.80 -0.31 -0.39
CA GLY A 100 17.71 0.81 -0.12
C GLY A 100 19.04 0.67 -0.87
N LEU A 101 19.03 0.00 -2.02
CA LEU A 101 20.20 -0.26 -2.86
C LEU A 101 20.35 0.81 -3.94
N MET A 102 21.57 1.03 -4.41
CA MET A 102 21.82 1.94 -5.54
C MET A 102 21.18 1.44 -6.86
N LYS A 103 21.04 0.12 -7.01
CA LYS A 103 20.50 -0.56 -8.19
C LYS A 103 19.61 -1.72 -7.76
N GLY A 104 18.75 -2.16 -8.67
CA GLY A 104 17.81 -3.26 -8.44
C GLY A 104 16.39 -2.74 -8.47
N LYS A 105 15.80 -2.75 -9.67
CA LYS A 105 14.46 -2.20 -9.95
C LYS A 105 13.34 -2.84 -9.12
N ASP A 106 13.52 -4.09 -8.69
CA ASP A 106 12.52 -4.85 -7.95
C ASP A 106 12.19 -4.20 -6.59
N GLN A 107 13.09 -3.38 -6.03
CA GLN A 107 12.80 -2.61 -4.81
C GLN A 107 11.80 -1.46 -5.01
N TRP A 108 11.40 -1.17 -6.26
CA TRP A 108 10.52 -0.04 -6.59
C TRP A 108 9.19 -0.48 -7.21
N TYR A 109 9.06 -1.75 -7.63
CA TYR A 109 7.79 -2.30 -8.05
C TYR A 109 7.01 -2.73 -6.81
N ILE A 110 5.81 -2.16 -6.65
CA ILE A 110 4.96 -2.38 -5.48
C ILE A 110 3.52 -2.70 -5.89
N PRO A 111 2.79 -3.49 -5.07
CA PRO A 111 1.37 -3.67 -5.25
C PRO A 111 0.60 -2.38 -4.90
N PHE A 112 -0.48 -2.14 -5.64
CA PHE A 112 -1.47 -1.11 -5.34
C PHE A 112 -2.87 -1.71 -5.51
N LEU A 113 -3.66 -1.70 -4.44
CA LEU A 113 -5.04 -2.16 -4.45
C LEU A 113 -5.96 -1.01 -4.02
N TYR A 114 -7.10 -0.89 -4.69
CA TYR A 114 -8.05 0.16 -4.42
C TYR A 114 -9.49 -0.33 -4.59
N LYS A 115 -10.32 -0.04 -3.59
CA LYS A 115 -11.77 -0.25 -3.63
C LYS A 115 -12.47 0.95 -3.04
N SER A 116 -13.52 1.40 -3.71
CA SER A 116 -14.40 2.46 -3.25
C SER A 116 -15.85 2.00 -3.40
N THR A 117 -16.70 2.37 -2.44
CA THR A 117 -18.15 2.28 -2.58
C THR A 117 -18.77 3.60 -3.07
N ASN A 118 -17.94 4.58 -3.41
CA ASN A 118 -18.38 5.88 -3.93
C ASN A 118 -17.99 6.00 -5.41
N ASP A 119 -19.00 6.04 -6.29
CA ASP A 119 -18.82 6.08 -7.75
C ASP A 119 -18.04 7.28 -8.26
N LYS A 120 -17.96 8.39 -7.49
CA LYS A 120 -17.13 9.55 -7.86
C LYS A 120 -15.63 9.29 -7.72
N PHE A 121 -15.28 8.27 -6.93
CA PHE A 121 -13.92 7.86 -6.62
C PHE A 121 -13.76 6.38 -6.95
N ASP A 122 -14.19 5.97 -8.14
CA ASP A 122 -14.08 4.60 -8.62
C ASP A 122 -12.70 4.30 -9.23
N CYS A 123 -12.57 3.23 -10.02
CA CYS A 123 -11.32 2.94 -10.71
C CYS A 123 -10.93 4.03 -11.70
N ALA A 124 -11.88 4.64 -12.41
CA ALA A 124 -11.61 5.71 -13.37
C ALA A 124 -11.04 6.96 -12.68
N PHE A 125 -11.37 7.20 -11.41
CA PHE A 125 -10.70 8.22 -10.61
C PHE A 125 -9.21 7.93 -10.39
N ILE A 126 -8.83 6.69 -10.07
CA ILE A 126 -7.42 6.30 -9.90
C ILE A 126 -6.65 6.38 -11.22
N GLU A 127 -7.27 5.98 -12.33
CA GLU A 127 -6.66 6.02 -13.67
C GLU A 127 -6.25 7.45 -14.10
N GLN A 128 -6.86 8.49 -13.53
CA GLN A 128 -6.44 9.89 -13.78
C GLN A 128 -5.03 10.21 -13.28
N PHE A 129 -4.45 9.36 -12.42
CA PHE A 129 -3.12 9.52 -11.86
C PHE A 129 -2.08 8.57 -12.48
N ARG A 130 -2.49 7.76 -13.48
CA ARG A 130 -1.57 6.87 -14.19
C ARG A 130 -0.67 7.68 -15.12
N ASN A 131 0.63 7.44 -15.03
CA ASN A 131 1.62 8.03 -15.91
C ASN A 131 1.42 7.51 -17.35
N LYS A 132 1.91 8.26 -18.34
CA LYS A 132 1.83 7.94 -19.78
C LYS A 132 2.51 6.63 -20.17
N ASP A 133 3.38 6.10 -19.31
CA ASP A 133 4.04 4.79 -19.48
C ASP A 133 3.18 3.62 -18.98
N GLY A 134 1.97 3.90 -18.48
CA GLY A 134 1.04 2.90 -17.99
C GLY A 134 1.23 2.55 -16.52
N TRP A 135 2.19 3.12 -15.80
CA TRP A 135 2.40 2.86 -14.37
C TRP A 135 1.71 3.88 -13.47
N LEU A 136 1.26 3.43 -12.30
CA LEU A 136 0.84 4.31 -11.23
C LEU A 136 1.99 4.44 -10.23
N SER A 137 2.49 5.66 -10.08
CA SER A 137 3.61 5.95 -9.19
C SER A 137 3.16 6.12 -7.74
N GLY A 138 3.91 5.57 -6.80
CA GLY A 138 3.69 5.79 -5.36
C GLY A 138 3.74 7.27 -4.96
N LEU A 139 4.41 8.13 -5.76
CA LEU A 139 4.39 9.58 -5.58
C LEU A 139 2.99 10.19 -5.74
N MET A 140 2.10 9.51 -6.45
CA MET A 140 0.72 9.95 -6.68
C MET A 140 -0.18 9.73 -5.46
N ASN A 141 0.19 8.86 -4.52
CA ASN A 141 -0.61 8.54 -3.33
C ASN A 141 -1.02 9.79 -2.55
N LYS A 142 -0.14 10.79 -2.39
CA LYS A 142 -0.46 12.04 -1.70
C LYS A 142 -1.52 12.89 -2.43
N TYR A 143 -1.52 12.88 -3.76
CA TYR A 143 -2.50 13.62 -4.57
C TYR A 143 -3.85 12.90 -4.62
N ILE A 144 -3.82 11.58 -4.75
CA ILE A 144 -5.00 10.71 -4.62
C ILE A 144 -5.67 10.99 -3.27
N LEU A 145 -4.93 10.84 -2.15
CA LEU A 145 -5.44 11.09 -0.81
C LEU A 145 -5.96 12.51 -0.63
N SER A 146 -5.26 13.52 -1.15
CA SER A 146 -5.70 14.92 -1.08
C SER A 146 -7.05 15.13 -1.77
N ARG A 147 -7.28 14.51 -2.94
CA ARG A 147 -8.57 14.57 -3.65
C ARG A 147 -9.66 13.81 -2.91
N LEU A 148 -9.35 12.65 -2.33
CA LEU A 148 -10.32 11.84 -1.56
C LEU A 148 -10.82 12.58 -0.31
N ILE A 149 -9.96 13.38 0.34
CA ILE A 149 -10.34 14.18 1.52
C ILE A 149 -10.85 15.59 1.17
N GLY A 150 -11.06 15.89 -0.12
CA GLY A 150 -11.79 17.07 -0.59
C GLY A 150 -10.94 18.27 -1.01
N TYR A 151 -9.62 18.15 -1.11
CA TYR A 151 -8.79 19.23 -1.66
C TYR A 151 -8.96 19.36 -3.16
N THR A 152 -8.92 20.60 -3.65
CA THR A 152 -8.74 20.89 -5.09
C THR A 152 -7.26 21.01 -5.37
N LEU A 153 -6.79 20.40 -6.45
CA LEU A 153 -5.39 20.42 -6.85
C LEU A 153 -5.23 21.14 -8.19
N ASP A 154 -4.11 21.84 -8.35
CA ASP A 154 -3.70 22.36 -9.65
C ASP A 154 -3.36 21.19 -10.59
N LYS A 155 -4.16 21.03 -11.64
CA LYS A 155 -4.00 19.95 -12.62
C LYS A 155 -2.65 20.01 -13.35
N ASN A 156 -2.12 21.21 -13.62
CA ASN A 156 -0.84 21.35 -14.31
C ASN A 156 0.30 20.84 -13.42
N PHE A 157 0.24 21.15 -12.12
CA PHE A 157 1.21 20.65 -11.16
C PHE A 157 1.13 19.14 -10.98
N VAL A 158 -0.08 18.59 -10.80
CA VAL A 158 -0.27 17.13 -10.68
C VAL A 158 0.20 16.41 -11.93
N ASN A 159 -0.13 16.91 -13.13
CA ASN A 159 0.31 16.32 -14.39
C ASN A 159 1.85 16.36 -14.54
N LYS A 160 2.50 17.45 -14.11
CA LYS A 160 3.96 17.53 -14.12
C LYS A 160 4.60 16.47 -13.21
N GLU A 161 4.02 16.26 -12.03
CA GLU A 161 4.53 15.29 -11.05
C GLU A 161 4.27 13.85 -11.49
N MET A 162 3.09 13.57 -12.05
CA MET A 162 2.68 12.28 -12.58
C MET A 162 3.59 11.78 -13.71
N ASN A 163 4.11 12.70 -14.54
CA ASN A 163 5.00 12.37 -15.66
C ASN A 163 6.50 12.46 -15.30
N ASN A 164 6.84 12.51 -14.00
CA ASN A 164 8.20 12.69 -13.51
C ASN A 164 8.52 11.72 -12.35
N ASP A 165 8.51 10.44 -12.70
CA ASP A 165 8.78 9.36 -11.75
C ASP A 165 10.23 9.31 -11.31
N ARG A 166 10.38 9.35 -9.99
CA ARG A 166 11.65 9.44 -9.31
C ARG A 166 11.62 8.64 -8.03
N VAL A 167 12.76 8.08 -7.68
CA VAL A 167 12.97 7.34 -6.45
C VAL A 167 14.15 7.94 -5.70
N LYS A 168 14.21 7.70 -4.38
CA LYS A 168 15.34 8.11 -3.56
C LYS A 168 16.37 6.97 -3.59
N ALA A 169 17.49 7.18 -4.25
CA ALA A 169 18.57 6.19 -4.28
C ALA A 169 19.27 6.10 -2.90
N ALA A 170 20.13 5.08 -2.71
CA ALA A 170 20.84 4.85 -1.44
C ALA A 170 21.73 6.02 -1.00
N ASN A 171 22.20 6.85 -1.94
CA ASN A 171 22.94 8.09 -1.66
C ASN A 171 22.05 9.29 -1.32
N GLU A 172 20.77 9.04 -1.07
CA GLU A 172 19.71 10.00 -0.74
C GLU A 172 19.34 10.99 -1.84
N LYS A 173 19.93 10.88 -3.03
CA LYS A 173 19.60 11.75 -4.16
C LYS A 173 18.38 11.22 -4.91
N PRO A 174 17.49 12.12 -5.38
CA PRO A 174 16.45 11.73 -6.30
C PRO A 174 17.08 11.33 -7.64
N VAL A 175 16.68 10.17 -8.15
CA VAL A 175 17.03 9.69 -9.49
C VAL A 175 15.74 9.37 -10.25
N LEU A 176 15.76 9.49 -11.57
CA LEU A 176 14.60 9.07 -12.36
C LEU A 176 14.45 7.56 -12.26
N PHE A 177 13.22 7.08 -12.12
CA PHE A 177 12.95 5.64 -11.98
C PHE A 177 13.54 4.83 -13.15
N LYS A 178 13.41 5.34 -14.37
CA LYS A 178 13.98 4.74 -15.59
C LYS A 178 15.51 4.58 -15.59
N ASP A 179 16.21 5.29 -14.73
CA ASP A 179 17.68 5.25 -14.63
C ASP A 179 18.16 4.27 -13.54
N THR A 180 17.24 3.49 -12.93
CA THR A 180 17.53 2.58 -11.80
C THR A 180 17.88 1.15 -12.20
N GLU A 181 18.14 0.90 -13.49
CA GLU A 181 18.66 -0.37 -14.01
C GLU A 181 20.09 -0.69 -13.54
#